data_AF-A0AAE1F3N2-F1
#
_entry.id   AF-A0AAE1F3N2-F1
#
_cell.length_a   1.000
_cell.length_b   1.000
_cell.length_c   1.000
_cell.angle_alpha   90.00
_cell.angle_beta   90.00
_cell.angle_gamma   90.00
#
_symmetry.space_group_name_H-M   'P 1'
#
loop_
_entity.id
_entity.type
_entity.pdbx_description
1 polymer ?
#
loop_
_entity_poly.entity_id
_entity_poly.type
_entity_poly.pdbx_seq_one_letter_code
_entity_poly.pdbx_strand_id
1 'polypeptide(L)'
;MTEPSSDRVFWADFIELYKDYPCLWKIKSKEYSDREAKAAAYSVLIGKLKQKDTSANRETVTKKINAMRSSFRKEVKKVTASRRSGAAADDIYQPRLWYYNLLLFLQDQEVGRDSVTNA
;
A
#
# COMPACT_ATOMS: atom_id res chain seq x y z
N MET A 1 2.12 -27.55 -2.89
CA MET A 1 1.49 -26.50 -3.71
C MET A 1 0.31 -25.94 -2.95
N THR A 2 0.47 -24.82 -2.25
CA THR A 2 -0.69 -24.11 -1.67
C THR A 2 -1.26 -23.25 -2.78
N GLU A 3 -2.34 -23.71 -3.41
CA GLU A 3 -3.19 -22.87 -4.27
C GLU A 3 -3.41 -21.54 -3.55
N PRO A 4 -2.93 -20.41 -4.09
CA PRO A 4 -3.21 -19.13 -3.47
C PRO A 4 -4.72 -18.93 -3.52
N SER A 5 -5.34 -18.78 -2.35
CA SER A 5 -6.78 -18.51 -2.24
C SER A 5 -7.14 -17.40 -3.24
N SER A 6 -8.22 -17.56 -4.01
CA SER A 6 -8.57 -16.64 -5.10
C SER A 6 -8.59 -15.16 -4.67
N ASP A 7 -8.88 -14.87 -3.40
CA ASP A 7 -8.76 -13.54 -2.81
C ASP A 7 -7.33 -13.00 -2.74
N ARG A 8 -6.33 -13.82 -2.42
CA ARG A 8 -4.91 -13.40 -2.38
C ARG A 8 -4.44 -12.98 -3.76
N VAL A 9 -4.76 -13.75 -4.81
CA VAL A 9 -4.42 -13.40 -6.19
C VAL A 9 -5.10 -12.09 -6.58
N PHE A 10 -6.39 -11.96 -6.28
CA PHE A 10 -7.14 -10.73 -6.55
C PHE A 10 -6.53 -9.49 -5.88
N TRP A 11 -6.18 -9.59 -4.60
CA TRP A 11 -5.57 -8.47 -3.87
C TRP A 11 -4.14 -8.20 -4.30
N ALA A 12 -3.38 -9.23 -4.70
CA ALA A 12 -2.05 -9.05 -5.27
C ALA A 12 -2.13 -8.26 -6.58
N ASP A 13 -3.00 -8.65 -7.50
CA ASP A 13 -3.26 -7.92 -8.74
C ASP A 13 -3.70 -6.48 -8.47
N PHE A 14 -4.59 -6.27 -7.49
CA PHE A 14 -5.05 -4.94 -7.12
C PHE A 14 -3.89 -4.05 -6.64
N ILE A 15 -2.96 -4.61 -5.86
CA ILE A 15 -1.80 -3.87 -5.34
C ILE A 15 -0.78 -3.60 -6.45
N GLU A 16 -0.48 -4.57 -7.31
CA GLU A 16 0.40 -4.36 -8.47
C GLU A 16 -0.18 -3.32 -9.43
N LEU A 17 -1.48 -3.38 -9.70
CA LEU A 17 -2.17 -2.36 -10.49
C LEU A 17 -2.06 -0.98 -9.82
N TYR A 18 -2.24 -0.89 -8.51
CA TYR A 18 -2.07 0.36 -7.76
C TYR A 18 -0.63 0.89 -7.86
N LYS A 19 0.37 0.01 -7.80
CA LYS A 19 1.79 0.33 -7.92
C LYS A 19 2.15 0.89 -9.31
N ASP A 20 1.54 0.38 -10.37
CA ASP A 20 1.73 0.87 -11.74
C ASP A 20 1.20 2.29 -11.99
N TYR A 21 0.38 2.83 -11.08
CA TYR A 21 -0.14 4.19 -11.17
C TYR A 21 0.54 5.15 -10.16
N PRO A 22 1.75 5.65 -10.47
CA PRO A 22 2.46 6.59 -9.59
C PRO A 22 1.67 7.87 -9.31
N CYS A 23 0.76 8.27 -10.20
CA CYS A 23 -0.17 9.38 -9.98
C CYS A 23 -1.03 9.22 -8.71
N LEU A 24 -1.23 8.00 -8.20
CA LEU A 24 -2.03 7.72 -7.00
C LEU A 24 -1.22 7.65 -5.70
N TRP A 25 0.09 7.44 -5.76
CA TRP A 25 0.89 7.14 -4.57
C TRP A 25 2.22 7.87 -4.47
N LYS A 26 2.81 8.27 -5.60
CA LYS A 26 4.14 8.87 -5.68
C LYS A 26 4.04 10.39 -5.59
N ILE A 27 3.92 10.92 -4.37
CA ILE A 27 3.73 12.36 -4.09
C ILE A 27 4.83 13.22 -4.73
N LYS A 28 6.07 12.70 -4.78
CA LYS A 28 7.22 13.38 -5.37
C LYS A 28 7.22 13.37 -6.91
N SER A 29 6.29 12.68 -7.59
CA SER A 29 6.20 12.70 -9.05
C SER A 29 5.31 13.85 -9.53
N LYS A 30 5.65 14.43 -10.69
CA LYS A 30 4.81 15.42 -11.39
C LYS A 30 3.42 14.85 -11.69
N GLU A 31 3.35 13.55 -11.98
CA GLU A 31 2.12 12.80 -12.26
C GLU A 31 1.14 12.81 -11.07
N TYR A 32 1.60 13.04 -9.84
CA TYR A 32 0.70 13.18 -8.70
C TYR A 32 -0.14 14.47 -8.76
N SER A 33 0.28 15.47 -9.52
CA SER A 33 -0.55 16.67 -9.74
C SER A 33 -1.55 16.51 -10.89
N ASP A 34 -1.39 15.47 -11.71
CA ASP A 34 -2.23 15.21 -12.87
C ASP A 34 -3.61 14.65 -12.45
N ARG A 35 -4.64 15.48 -12.64
CA ARG A 35 -6.02 15.14 -12.29
C ARG A 35 -6.62 14.11 -13.23
N GLU A 36 -6.26 14.15 -14.52
CA GLU A 36 -6.78 13.23 -15.53
C GLU A 36 -6.17 11.86 -15.35
N ALA A 37 -4.85 11.78 -15.17
CA ALA A 37 -4.17 10.52 -14.88
C ALA A 37 -4.70 9.87 -13.59
N LYS A 38 -4.96 10.67 -12.55
CA LYS A 38 -5.60 10.18 -11.32
C LYS A 38 -7.01 9.64 -11.58
N ALA A 39 -7.83 10.38 -12.31
CA ALA A 39 -9.20 9.94 -12.62
C ALA A 39 -9.21 8.63 -13.41
N ALA A 40 -8.33 8.51 -14.42
CA ALA A 40 -8.15 7.29 -15.20
C ALA A 40 -7.71 6.11 -14.30
N ALA A 41 -6.67 6.30 -13.49
CA ALA A 41 -6.16 5.26 -12.60
C ALA A 41 -7.21 4.78 -11.58
N TYR A 42 -7.98 5.71 -10.98
CA TYR A 42 -9.10 5.34 -10.11
C TYR A 42 -10.17 4.54 -10.84
N SER A 43 -10.52 4.89 -12.07
CA SER A 43 -11.50 4.15 -12.87
C SER A 43 -11.06 2.69 -13.10
N VAL A 44 -9.77 2.45 -13.37
CA VAL A 44 -9.25 1.09 -13.54
C VAL A 44 -9.32 0.30 -12.22
N LEU A 45 -8.92 0.91 -11.10
CA LEU A 45 -9.01 0.28 -9.77
C LEU A 45 -10.46 -0.01 -9.35
N ILE A 46 -11.39 0.89 -9.67
CA ILE A 46 -12.84 0.67 -9.46
C ILE A 46 -13.30 -0.53 -10.29
N GLY A 47 -12.90 -0.62 -11.56
CA GLY A 47 -13.23 -1.76 -12.43
C GLY A 47 -12.74 -3.09 -11.85
N LYS A 48 -11.51 -3.14 -11.32
CA LYS A 48 -10.99 -4.33 -10.62
C LYS A 48 -11.80 -4.62 -9.36
N LEU A 49 -12.09 -3.62 -8.52
CA LEU A 49 -12.85 -3.79 -7.28
C LEU A 49 -14.30 -4.25 -7.53
N LYS A 50 -14.89 -3.81 -8.65
CA LYS A 50 -16.24 -4.21 -9.09
C LYS A 50 -16.41 -5.70 -9.36
N GLN A 51 -15.32 -6.43 -9.62
CA GLN A 51 -15.36 -7.89 -9.75
C GLN A 51 -15.68 -8.58 -8.42
N LYS A 52 -15.43 -7.92 -7.28
CA LYS A 52 -15.75 -8.43 -5.93
C LYS A 52 -16.92 -7.69 -5.29
N ASP A 53 -17.06 -6.40 -5.57
CA ASP A 53 -18.11 -5.54 -5.03
C ASP A 53 -18.69 -4.67 -6.14
N THR A 54 -19.82 -5.07 -6.70
CA THR A 54 -20.49 -4.35 -7.81
C THR A 54 -20.85 -2.91 -7.46
N SER A 55 -20.99 -2.59 -6.16
CA SER A 55 -21.26 -1.23 -5.66
C SER A 55 -19.99 -0.38 -5.47
N ALA A 56 -18.82 -0.96 -5.76
CA ALA A 56 -17.54 -0.28 -5.60
C ALA A 56 -17.50 1.02 -6.40
N ASN A 57 -17.13 2.09 -5.70
CA ASN A 57 -16.93 3.42 -6.23
C ASN A 57 -15.56 3.95 -5.80
N ARG A 58 -15.24 5.18 -6.21
CA ARG A 58 -13.96 5.83 -5.90
C ARG A 58 -13.70 5.92 -4.39
N GLU A 59 -14.75 6.13 -3.59
CA GLU A 59 -14.65 6.17 -2.14
C GLU A 59 -14.30 4.80 -1.58
N THR A 60 -14.96 3.73 -2.05
CA THR A 60 -14.66 2.34 -1.63
C THR A 60 -13.20 1.98 -1.93
N VAL A 61 -12.73 2.28 -3.14
CA VAL A 61 -11.33 2.08 -3.55
C VAL A 61 -10.38 2.86 -2.65
N THR A 62 -10.67 4.13 -2.40
CA THR A 62 -9.84 5.00 -1.55
C THR A 62 -9.79 4.49 -0.11
N LYS A 63 -10.94 4.12 0.47
CA LYS A 63 -11.03 3.50 1.79
C LYS A 63 -10.22 2.21 1.86
N LYS A 64 -10.29 1.36 0.83
CA LYS A 64 -9.54 0.11 0.76
C LYS A 64 -8.03 0.33 0.71
N ILE A 65 -7.56 1.22 -0.16
CA ILE A 65 -6.14 1.61 -0.24
C ILE A 65 -5.68 2.18 1.10
N ASN A 66 -6.45 3.09 1.71
CA ASN A 66 -6.12 3.67 3.01
C ASN A 66 -6.05 2.63 4.12
N ALA A 67 -6.94 1.63 4.13
CA ALA A 67 -6.90 0.52 5.08
C ALA A 67 -5.62 -0.32 4.90
N MET A 68 -5.25 -0.67 3.66
CA MET A 68 -4.01 -1.40 3.36
C MET A 68 -2.76 -0.59 3.78
N ARG A 69 -2.71 0.69 3.43
CA ARG A 69 -1.62 1.60 3.84
C ARG A 69 -1.51 1.72 5.35
N SER A 70 -2.65 1.76 6.06
CA SER A 70 -2.65 1.84 7.53
C SER A 70 -2.11 0.57 8.18
N SER A 71 -2.44 -0.61 7.65
CA SER A 71 -1.85 -1.88 8.09
C SER A 71 -0.36 -1.94 7.78
N PHE A 72 0.04 -1.53 6.56
CA PHE A 72 1.44 -1.46 6.16
C PHE A 72 2.27 -0.55 7.07
N ARG A 73 1.80 0.67 7.38
CA ARG A 73 2.45 1.59 8.33
C ARG A 73 2.71 0.95 9.69
N LYS A 74 1.72 0.24 10.24
CA LYS A 74 1.86 -0.45 11.52
C LYS A 74 2.95 -1.50 11.47
N GLU A 75 3.02 -2.27 10.39
CA GLU A 75 4.06 -3.28 10.19
C GLU A 75 5.44 -2.62 10.01
N VAL A 76 5.56 -1.59 9.17
CA VAL A 76 6.82 -0.82 9.00
C VAL A 76 7.30 -0.25 10.33
N LYS A 77 6.40 0.30 11.15
CA LYS A 77 6.74 0.82 12.48
C LYS A 77 7.31 -0.25 13.40
N LYS A 78 6.73 -1.45 13.42
CA LYS A 78 7.26 -2.59 14.21
C LYS A 78 8.64 -3.02 13.71
N VAL A 79 8.81 -3.19 12.40
CA VAL A 79 10.10 -3.54 11.78
C VAL A 79 11.16 -2.49 12.11
N THR A 80 10.81 -1.21 12.01
CA THR A 80 11.73 -0.09 12.27
C THR A 80 12.07 0.03 13.75
N ALA A 81 11.09 -0.14 14.65
CA ALA A 81 11.31 -0.10 16.08
C ALA A 81 12.22 -1.23 16.56
N SER A 82 12.00 -2.45 16.06
CA SER A 82 12.85 -3.62 16.32
C SER A 82 14.29 -3.41 15.83
N ARG A 83 14.49 -2.75 14.68
CA ARG A 83 15.83 -2.36 14.20
C ARG A 83 16.50 -1.29 15.07
N ARG A 84 15.74 -0.32 15.59
CA ARG A 84 16.29 0.80 16.41
C ARG A 84 16.69 0.37 17.82
N SER A 85 16.08 -0.67 18.39
CA SER A 85 16.38 -1.13 19.75
C SER A 85 17.70 -1.92 19.87
N GLY A 86 18.56 -1.92 18.85
CA GLY A 86 19.84 -2.62 18.88
C GLY A 86 19.71 -4.15 18.92
N ALA A 87 18.55 -4.68 18.52
CA ALA A 87 18.34 -6.11 18.42
C ALA A 87 19.32 -6.68 17.39
N ALA A 88 19.95 -7.82 17.70
CA ALA A 88 20.80 -8.54 16.75
C ALA A 88 20.00 -8.79 15.46
N ALA A 89 20.67 -8.83 14.29
CA ALA A 89 20.01 -8.93 12.98
C ALA A 89 19.03 -10.11 12.85
N ASP A 90 19.16 -11.13 13.71
CA ASP A 90 18.31 -12.32 13.79
C ASP A 90 16.96 -12.08 14.50
N ASP A 91 16.80 -10.99 15.27
CA ASP A 91 15.61 -10.66 16.08
C ASP A 91 14.81 -9.48 15.46
N ILE A 92 15.03 -9.23 14.17
CA ILE A 92 14.24 -8.22 13.44
C ILE A 92 12.84 -8.77 13.22
N TYR A 93 11.83 -8.04 13.70
CA TYR A 93 10.42 -8.39 13.51
C TYR A 93 10.12 -8.67 12.04
N GLN A 94 9.67 -9.89 11.74
CA GLN A 94 9.20 -10.23 10.40
C GLN A 94 7.72 -9.83 10.24
N PRO A 95 7.39 -9.01 9.23
CA PRO A 95 6.03 -8.59 8.99
C PRO A 95 5.13 -9.79 8.65
N ARG A 96 3.98 -9.87 9.32
CA ARG A 96 3.03 -10.98 9.15
C ARG A 96 2.03 -10.74 8.02
N LEU A 97 2.04 -9.54 7.44
CA LEU A 97 1.22 -9.18 6.29
C LEU A 97 1.75 -9.89 5.04
N TRP A 98 0.95 -10.80 4.45
CA TRP A 98 1.35 -11.53 3.25
C TRP A 98 1.62 -10.61 2.04
N TYR A 99 0.94 -9.47 1.96
CA TYR A 99 1.12 -8.46 0.91
C TYR A 99 2.10 -7.34 1.32
N TYR A 100 2.83 -7.50 2.43
CA TYR A 100 3.80 -6.50 2.89
C TYR A 100 4.84 -6.17 1.81
N ASN A 101 5.40 -7.22 1.17
CA ASN A 101 6.39 -7.08 0.12
C ASN A 101 5.87 -6.32 -1.10
N LEU A 102 4.58 -6.48 -1.41
CA LEU A 102 3.94 -5.79 -2.54
C LEU A 102 3.78 -4.29 -2.27
N LEU A 103 3.71 -3.86 -1.01
CA LEU A 103 3.57 -2.46 -0.62
C LEU A 103 4.91 -1.78 -0.28
N LEU A 104 6.05 -2.47 -0.43
CA LEU A 104 7.37 -1.91 -0.13
C LEU A 104 7.68 -0.64 -0.93
N PHE A 105 7.13 -0.48 -2.13
CA PHE A 105 7.28 0.74 -2.94
C PHE A 105 6.73 2.01 -2.24
N LEU A 106 5.83 1.85 -1.27
CA LEU A 106 5.31 2.96 -0.47
C LEU A 106 6.25 3.38 0.65
N GLN A 107 7.21 2.53 1.06
CA GLN A 107 8.09 2.78 2.20
C GLN A 107 8.85 4.11 2.04
N ASP A 108 9.39 4.37 0.85
CA ASP A 108 10.10 5.63 0.54
C ASP A 108 9.22 6.88 0.70
N GLN A 109 7.92 6.74 0.44
CA GLN A 109 6.96 7.83 0.56
C GLN A 109 6.49 8.05 2.01
N GLU A 110 6.57 7.03 2.87
CA GLU A 110 6.13 7.12 4.27
C GLU A 110 7.23 7.54 5.22
N VAL A 111 8.48 7.09 5.01
CA VAL A 111 9.63 7.48 5.82
C VAL A 111 9.92 8.99 5.69
N GLY A 112 9.55 9.61 4.57
CA GLY A 112 9.64 11.07 4.39
C GLY A 112 8.59 11.89 5.14
N ARG A 113 7.63 11.26 5.84
CA ARG A 113 6.53 11.94 6.54
C ARG A 113 6.57 11.81 8.06
N ASP A 114 7.66 11.31 8.63
CA ASP A 114 8.03 11.61 10.02
C ASP A 114 8.48 13.09 10.09
N SER A 115 7.53 14.00 9.88
CA SER A 115 7.66 15.37 10.37
C SER A 115 7.64 15.26 11.88
N VAL A 116 8.84 15.27 12.46
CA VAL A 116 9.20 15.77 13.79
C VAL A 116 7.97 16.26 14.56
N THR A 117 7.36 15.38 15.36
CA THR A 117 6.55 15.85 16.47
C THR A 117 7.57 16.32 17.50
N ASN A 118 7.80 17.63 17.54
CA ASN A 118 8.58 18.24 18.61
C ASN A 118 7.92 17.92 19.95
N ALA A 119 8.79 17.65 20.93
CA ALA A 119 8.49 17.30 22.30
C ALA A 119 7.66 18.36 23.04
#